data_AF-A0A973V310-F1
#
_entry.id   AF-A0A973V310-F1
#
_cell.length_a   1.000
_cell.length_b   1.000
_cell.length_c   1.000
_cell.angle_alpha   90.00
_cell.angle_beta   90.00
_cell.angle_gamma   90.00
#
_symmetry.space_group_name_H-M   'P 1'
#
loop_
_entity.id
_entity.type
_entity.pdbx_description
1 polymer ?
#
loop_
_entity_poly.entity_id
_entity_poly.type
_entity_poly.pdbx_seq_one_letter_code
_entity_poly.pdbx_strand_id
1 'polypeptide(L)'
;MNAATVWRFARRAVRYELGIWRSLARWVLRRPTVPAGAEAFGYARALTPILWTFIILSAIEIPMAHLLLPWESARIAFLAIGVWGLMWMIGLLISVRIYPHYVDDAGLHLRYGFETHIVIPWDQIETAQVRTRSPERSRTVQFDDSGSRTVFSLVIASQTSVDVILRDTLVPPLPSGVRRAAGEIRFHADDPAALVRRLRAELPEPATRS
;
A
#
# COMPACT_ATOMS: atom_id res chain seq x y z
N MET A 1 -14.07 18.29 -18.72
CA MET A 1 -13.68 17.00 -18.11
C MET A 1 -14.48 15.90 -18.82
N ASN A 2 -13.83 14.98 -19.55
CA ASN A 2 -14.54 14.06 -20.45
C ASN A 2 -15.33 13.00 -19.66
N ALA A 3 -16.50 12.58 -20.18
CA ALA A 3 -17.38 11.60 -19.53
C ALA A 3 -16.66 10.27 -19.19
N ALA A 4 -15.73 9.84 -20.05
CA ALA A 4 -14.89 8.67 -19.80
C ALA A 4 -13.97 8.83 -18.58
N THR A 5 -13.49 10.06 -18.33
CA THR A 5 -12.65 10.39 -17.17
C THR A 5 -13.49 10.38 -15.89
N VAL A 6 -14.68 11.01 -15.91
CA VAL A 6 -15.63 10.99 -14.78
C VAL A 6 -16.02 9.56 -14.42
N TRP A 7 -16.35 8.74 -15.42
CA TRP A 7 -16.69 7.33 -15.22
C TRP A 7 -15.54 6.52 -14.61
N ARG A 8 -14.30 6.74 -15.06
CA ARG A 8 -13.11 6.10 -14.47
C ARG A 8 -12.94 6.47 -13.00
N PHE A 9 -13.14 7.74 -12.65
CA PHE A 9 -13.07 8.20 -11.26
C PHE A 9 -14.20 7.62 -10.40
N ALA A 10 -15.44 7.64 -10.89
CA ALA A 10 -16.59 7.07 -10.19
C ALA A 10 -16.41 5.56 -9.93
N ARG A 11 -16.01 4.80 -10.97
CA ARG A 11 -15.73 3.37 -10.82
C ARG A 11 -14.61 3.10 -9.82
N ARG A 12 -13.60 3.96 -9.79
CA ARG A 12 -12.48 3.84 -8.84
C ARG A 12 -12.94 4.15 -7.42
N ALA A 13 -13.74 5.19 -7.22
CA ALA A 13 -14.32 5.53 -5.92
C ALA A 13 -15.18 4.39 -5.37
N VAL A 14 -16.08 3.82 -6.20
CA VAL A 14 -16.90 2.66 -5.80
C VAL A 14 -16.05 1.44 -5.45
N ARG A 15 -15.02 1.14 -6.23
CA ARG A 15 -14.08 0.06 -5.91
C ARG A 15 -13.35 0.30 -4.60
N TYR A 16 -13.00 1.56 -4.33
CA TYR A 16 -12.36 1.95 -3.08
C TYR A 16 -13.29 1.69 -1.90
N GLU A 17 -14.53 2.19 -2.01
CA GLU A 17 -15.58 1.98 -1.02
C GLU A 17 -15.77 0.50 -0.71
N LEU A 18 -16.01 -0.31 -1.74
CA LEU A 18 -16.19 -1.76 -1.59
C LEU A 18 -14.96 -2.45 -1.00
N GLY A 19 -13.75 -2.02 -1.37
CA GLY A 19 -12.50 -2.56 -0.85
C GLY A 19 -12.31 -2.25 0.64
N ILE A 20 -12.69 -1.06 1.08
CA ILE A 20 -12.66 -0.63 2.48
C ILE A 20 -13.64 -1.46 3.31
N TRP A 21 -14.91 -1.54 2.89
CA TRP A 21 -15.92 -2.35 3.58
C TRP A 21 -15.56 -3.84 3.61
N ARG A 22 -15.00 -4.37 2.52
CA ARG A 22 -14.50 -5.76 2.47
C ARG A 22 -13.32 -5.98 3.41
N SER A 23 -12.43 -5.01 3.54
CA SER A 23 -11.29 -5.07 4.46
C SER A 23 -11.77 -5.09 5.91
N LEU A 24 -12.73 -4.22 6.23
CA LEU A 24 -13.39 -4.19 7.53
C LEU A 24 -14.09 -5.52 7.84
N ALA A 25 -14.90 -6.04 6.91
CA ALA A 25 -15.57 -7.33 7.06
C ALA A 25 -14.59 -8.49 7.25
N ARG A 26 -13.49 -8.54 6.49
CA ARG A 26 -12.45 -9.58 6.66
C ARG A 26 -11.78 -9.50 8.02
N TRP A 27 -11.49 -8.29 8.51
CA TRP A 27 -10.90 -8.08 9.82
C TRP A 27 -11.85 -8.51 10.95
N VAL A 28 -13.12 -8.12 10.87
CA VAL A 28 -14.17 -8.56 11.82
C VAL A 28 -14.34 -10.08 11.81
N LEU A 29 -14.34 -10.69 10.62
CA LEU A 29 -14.44 -12.14 10.43
C LEU A 29 -13.11 -12.88 10.66
N ARG A 30 -12.04 -12.18 11.08
CA ARG A 30 -10.69 -12.70 11.33
C ARG A 30 -10.14 -13.59 10.22
N ARG A 31 -10.41 -13.25 8.96
CA ARG A 31 -9.94 -14.03 7.81
C ARG A 31 -8.50 -13.67 7.45
N PRO A 32 -7.54 -14.62 7.52
CA PRO A 32 -6.15 -14.34 7.17
C PRO A 32 -6.02 -14.01 5.69
N THR A 33 -5.19 -13.01 5.39
CA THR A 33 -4.92 -12.57 4.02
C THR A 33 -3.59 -13.08 3.48
N VAL A 34 -2.75 -13.60 4.38
CA VAL A 34 -1.45 -14.20 4.09
C VAL A 34 -1.66 -15.72 4.03
N PRO A 35 -1.16 -16.41 2.99
CA PRO A 35 -1.23 -17.87 2.90
C PRO A 35 -0.55 -18.56 4.10
N ALA A 36 -0.99 -19.77 4.44
CA ALA A 36 -0.33 -20.58 5.45
C ALA A 36 1.10 -20.93 4.97
N GLY A 37 2.09 -20.77 5.85
CA GLY A 37 3.51 -21.00 5.52
C GLY A 37 4.25 -19.77 4.95
N ALA A 38 3.54 -18.70 4.60
CA ALA A 38 4.17 -17.47 4.15
C ALA A 38 4.58 -16.55 5.31
N GLU A 39 5.71 -15.87 5.18
CA GLU A 39 6.22 -14.92 6.16
C GLU A 39 5.78 -13.50 5.82
N ALA A 40 5.13 -12.80 6.77
CA ALA A 40 4.52 -11.49 6.55
C ALA A 40 5.41 -10.34 7.03
N PHE A 41 5.55 -9.32 6.19
CA PHE A 41 6.30 -8.10 6.47
C PHE A 41 5.38 -6.89 6.34
N GLY A 42 5.10 -6.24 7.47
CA GLY A 42 4.29 -5.03 7.52
C GLY A 42 4.97 -3.84 6.85
N TYR A 43 4.17 -2.84 6.49
CA TYR A 43 4.64 -1.52 6.03
C TYR A 43 3.83 -0.36 6.64
N ALA A 44 2.86 -0.69 7.49
CA ALA A 44 1.83 0.22 7.94
C ALA A 44 2.26 1.06 9.14
N ARG A 45 3.46 0.83 9.72
CA ARG A 45 3.91 1.53 10.94
C ARG A 45 3.98 3.03 10.72
N ALA A 46 4.46 3.48 9.55
CA ALA A 46 4.54 4.90 9.22
C ALA A 46 3.17 5.56 8.97
N LEU A 47 2.20 4.81 8.40
CA LEU A 47 0.86 5.33 8.13
C LEU A 47 -0.05 5.32 9.37
N THR A 48 0.18 4.37 10.27
CA THR A 48 -0.63 4.16 11.47
C THR A 48 -0.85 5.44 12.29
N PRO A 49 0.17 6.19 12.72
CA PRO A 49 -0.05 7.38 13.54
C PRO A 49 -0.80 8.48 12.78
N ILE A 50 -0.51 8.67 11.49
CA ILE A 50 -1.19 9.67 10.65
C ILE A 50 -2.70 9.35 10.58
N LEU A 51 -3.04 8.10 10.28
CA LEU A 51 -4.43 7.65 10.19
C LEU A 51 -5.13 7.75 11.55
N TRP A 52 -4.46 7.40 12.65
CA TRP A 52 -5.01 7.56 14.00
C TRP A 52 -5.28 9.02 14.35
N THR A 53 -4.40 9.95 14.00
CA THR A 53 -4.63 11.38 14.21
C THR A 53 -5.91 11.84 13.54
N PHE A 54 -6.12 11.49 12.25
CA PHE A 54 -7.37 11.82 11.55
C PHE A 54 -8.59 11.15 12.19
N ILE A 55 -8.50 9.88 12.57
CA ILE A 55 -9.60 9.15 13.22
C ILE A 55 -10.00 9.82 14.54
N ILE A 56 -9.04 10.13 15.40
CA ILE A 56 -9.29 10.75 16.71
C ILE A 56 -9.83 12.17 16.51
N LEU A 57 -9.22 12.95 15.61
CA LEU A 57 -9.67 14.30 15.31
C LEU A 57 -11.12 14.31 14.81
N SER A 58 -11.45 13.45 13.84
CA SER A 58 -12.82 13.32 13.34
C SER A 58 -13.80 12.85 14.42
N ALA A 59 -13.40 11.93 15.31
CA ALA A 59 -14.23 11.48 16.42
C ALA A 59 -14.57 12.61 17.41
N ILE A 60 -13.70 13.62 17.55
CA ILE A 60 -13.94 14.82 18.37
C ILE A 60 -14.74 15.88 17.59
N GLU A 61 -14.44 16.04 16.30
CA GLU A 61 -15.08 17.04 15.44
C GLU A 61 -16.58 16.78 15.25
N ILE A 62 -16.98 15.50 15.13
CA ILE A 62 -18.39 15.09 14.95
C ILE A 62 -19.31 15.62 16.07
N PRO A 63 -19.07 15.32 17.37
CA PRO A 63 -19.90 15.86 18.44
C PRO A 63 -19.77 17.37 18.59
N MET A 64 -18.58 17.94 18.35
CA MET A 64 -18.39 19.39 18.42
C MET A 64 -19.24 20.14 17.38
N ALA A 65 -19.23 19.70 16.13
CA ALA A 65 -20.07 20.27 15.08
C ALA A 65 -21.57 20.07 15.38
N HIS A 66 -21.94 18.94 15.98
CA HIS A 66 -23.33 18.70 16.42
C HIS A 66 -23.80 19.74 17.46
N LEU A 67 -22.92 20.19 18.36
CA LEU A 67 -23.24 21.21 19.36
C LEU A 67 -23.27 22.64 18.77
N LEU A 68 -22.44 22.91 17.76
CA LEU A 68 -22.31 24.25 17.17
C LEU A 68 -23.36 24.57 16.11
N LEU A 69 -23.92 23.56 15.44
CA LEU A 69 -24.88 23.74 14.35
C LEU A 69 -26.30 24.00 14.90
N PRO A 70 -26.92 25.16 14.62
CA PRO A 70 -28.25 25.49 15.15
C PRO A 70 -29.37 24.75 14.42
N TRP A 71 -29.16 24.39 13.15
CA TRP A 71 -30.17 23.74 12.30
C TRP A 71 -30.15 22.22 12.52
N GLU A 72 -31.32 21.64 12.81
CA GLU A 72 -31.45 20.19 13.02
C GLU A 72 -31.04 19.38 11.78
N SER A 73 -31.47 19.80 10.59
CA SER A 73 -31.12 19.14 9.33
C SER A 73 -29.60 19.14 9.08
N ALA A 74 -28.91 20.24 9.38
CA ALA A 74 -27.45 20.32 9.26
C ALA A 74 -26.75 19.40 10.26
N ARG A 75 -27.25 19.32 11.50
CA ARG A 75 -26.73 18.41 12.55
C ARG A 75 -26.81 16.95 12.11
N ILE A 76 -27.97 16.52 11.59
CA ILE A 76 -28.18 15.15 11.13
C ILE A 76 -27.28 14.84 9.91
N ALA A 77 -27.22 15.75 8.94
CA ALA A 77 -26.40 15.57 7.74
C ALA A 77 -24.91 15.45 8.09
N PHE A 78 -24.40 16.34 8.95
CA PHE A 78 -23.00 16.30 9.38
C PHE A 78 -22.69 15.02 10.18
N LEU A 79 -23.59 14.62 11.08
CA LEU A 79 -23.44 13.38 11.84
C LEU A 79 -23.35 12.16 10.90
N ALA A 80 -24.25 12.06 9.93
CA ALA A 80 -24.27 10.96 8.98
C ALA A 80 -22.97 10.90 8.15
N ILE A 81 -22.54 12.03 7.58
CA ILE A 81 -21.31 12.12 6.78
C ILE A 81 -20.08 11.84 7.65
N GLY A 82 -20.05 12.39 8.86
CA GLY A 82 -18.94 12.22 9.80
C GLY A 82 -18.79 10.77 10.25
N VAL A 83 -19.88 10.10 10.65
CA VAL A 83 -19.85 8.68 11.03
C VAL A 83 -19.43 7.81 9.84
N TRP A 84 -19.97 8.08 8.65
CA TRP A 84 -19.57 7.37 7.43
C TRP A 84 -18.06 7.53 7.16
N GLY A 85 -17.56 8.77 7.16
CA GLY A 85 -16.15 9.08 6.94
C GLY A 85 -15.24 8.45 8.00
N LEU A 86 -15.66 8.45 9.27
CA LEU A 86 -14.92 7.83 10.36
C LEU A 86 -14.81 6.30 10.18
N MET A 87 -15.93 5.63 9.85
CA MET A 87 -15.92 4.20 9.54
C MET A 87 -15.04 3.90 8.32
N TRP A 88 -15.10 4.75 7.31
CA TRP A 88 -14.27 4.64 6.12
C TRP A 88 -12.77 4.76 6.44
N MET A 89 -12.39 5.73 7.28
CA MET A 89 -11.01 5.91 7.75
C MET A 89 -10.50 4.71 8.56
N ILE A 90 -11.33 4.14 9.43
CA ILE A 90 -11.01 2.92 10.17
C ILE A 90 -10.80 1.75 9.20
N GLY A 91 -11.67 1.59 8.21
CA GLY A 91 -11.51 0.56 7.19
C GLY A 91 -10.24 0.76 6.34
N LEU A 92 -9.83 2.01 6.09
CA LEU A 92 -8.55 2.32 5.43
C LEU A 92 -7.36 1.87 6.29
N LEU A 93 -7.36 2.21 7.58
CA LEU A 93 -6.34 1.77 8.55
C LEU A 93 -6.24 0.24 8.62
N ILE A 94 -7.39 -0.44 8.64
CA ILE A 94 -7.45 -1.91 8.60
C ILE A 94 -6.87 -2.43 7.28
N SER A 95 -7.22 -1.82 6.15
CA SER A 95 -6.74 -2.27 4.83
C SER A 95 -5.22 -2.25 4.74
N VAL A 96 -4.55 -1.22 5.28
CA VAL A 96 -3.07 -1.17 5.25
C VAL A 96 -2.44 -2.17 6.21
N ARG A 97 -3.16 -2.63 7.23
CA ARG A 97 -2.69 -3.62 8.22
C ARG A 97 -2.87 -5.06 7.76
N ILE A 98 -4.01 -5.40 7.16
CA ILE A 98 -4.36 -6.79 6.84
C ILE A 98 -3.79 -7.28 5.51
N TYR A 99 -3.25 -6.39 4.67
CA TYR A 99 -2.58 -6.74 3.42
C TYR A 99 -1.07 -6.43 3.50
N PRO A 100 -0.29 -7.11 4.36
CA PRO A 100 1.16 -6.90 4.41
C PRO A 100 1.84 -7.42 3.14
N HIS A 101 3.10 -7.05 2.95
CA HIS A 101 4.00 -7.78 2.06
C HIS A 101 4.19 -9.19 2.62
N TYR A 102 4.43 -10.18 1.78
CA TYR A 102 4.79 -11.50 2.26
C TYR A 102 5.72 -12.20 1.28
N VAL A 103 6.45 -13.19 1.81
CA VAL A 103 7.33 -14.07 1.05
C VAL A 103 6.80 -15.48 1.20
N ASP A 104 6.69 -16.19 0.07
CA ASP A 104 6.30 -17.60 0.00
C ASP A 104 7.21 -18.37 -0.97
N ASP A 105 6.88 -19.63 -1.23
CA ASP A 105 7.67 -20.51 -2.11
C ASP A 105 7.70 -20.02 -3.57
N ALA A 106 6.73 -19.20 -4.00
CA ALA A 106 6.67 -18.67 -5.36
C ALA A 106 7.50 -17.39 -5.53
N GLY A 107 7.64 -16.59 -4.47
CA GLY A 107 8.46 -15.38 -4.50
C GLY A 107 8.09 -14.31 -3.50
N LEU A 108 8.46 -13.08 -3.84
CA LEU A 108 8.10 -11.89 -3.08
C LEU A 108 6.76 -11.32 -3.57
N HIS A 109 5.81 -11.20 -2.67
CA HIS A 109 4.52 -10.59 -2.93
C HIS A 109 4.45 -9.20 -2.30
N LEU A 110 4.47 -8.17 -3.15
CA LEU A 110 4.28 -6.81 -2.73
C LEU A 110 2.79 -6.44 -2.76
N ARG A 111 2.26 -6.00 -1.62
CA ARG A 111 0.89 -5.52 -1.50
C ARG A 111 0.86 -4.07 -1.04
N TYR A 112 -0.10 -3.32 -1.56
CA TYR A 112 -0.44 -2.00 -1.03
C TYR A 112 -1.97 -1.89 -0.95
N GLY A 113 -2.46 -2.06 0.27
CA GLY A 113 -3.89 -2.17 0.57
C GLY A 113 -4.52 -3.33 -0.19
N PHE A 114 -5.80 -3.17 -0.53
CA PHE A 114 -6.55 -4.14 -1.33
C PHE A 114 -6.40 -3.94 -2.85
N GLU A 115 -5.76 -2.84 -3.31
CA GLU A 115 -5.74 -2.49 -4.74
C GLU A 115 -4.55 -3.06 -5.50
N THR A 116 -3.36 -3.04 -4.88
CA THR A 116 -2.11 -3.38 -5.57
C THR A 116 -1.57 -4.69 -5.03
N HIS A 117 -1.35 -5.65 -5.93
CA HIS A 117 -0.65 -6.89 -5.64
C HIS A 117 0.31 -7.17 -6.79
N ILE A 118 1.61 -7.13 -6.51
CA ILE A 118 2.69 -7.40 -7.46
C ILE A 118 3.37 -8.67 -6.98
N VAL A 119 3.55 -9.62 -7.89
CA VAL A 119 4.28 -10.86 -7.65
C VAL A 119 5.63 -10.73 -8.32
N ILE A 120 6.70 -10.95 -7.56
CA ILE A 120 8.08 -10.98 -8.05
C ILE A 120 8.59 -12.41 -7.83
N PRO A 121 8.58 -13.24 -8.88
CA PRO A 121 9.12 -14.60 -8.82
C PRO A 121 10.61 -14.62 -8.44
N TRP A 122 11.05 -15.69 -7.78
CA TRP A 122 12.45 -15.85 -7.34
C TRP A 122 13.47 -15.79 -8.49
N ASP A 123 13.13 -16.34 -9.65
CA ASP A 123 13.98 -16.33 -10.85
C ASP A 123 14.23 -14.93 -11.40
N GLN A 124 13.35 -13.97 -11.09
CA GLN A 124 13.49 -12.58 -11.50
C GLN A 124 14.30 -11.73 -10.52
N ILE A 125 14.56 -12.19 -9.29
CA ILE A 125 15.28 -11.40 -8.30
C ILE A 125 16.79 -11.56 -8.54
N GLU A 126 17.45 -10.46 -8.90
CA GLU A 126 18.90 -10.41 -9.04
C GLU A 126 19.55 -10.20 -7.67
N THR A 127 19.18 -9.13 -6.98
CA THR A 127 19.68 -8.81 -5.65
C THR A 127 18.65 -8.07 -4.82
N ALA A 128 18.72 -8.20 -3.50
CA ALA A 128 17.93 -7.43 -2.54
C ALA A 128 18.85 -6.71 -1.55
N GLN A 129 18.58 -5.42 -1.31
CA GLN A 129 19.38 -4.58 -0.41
C GLN A 129 18.48 -3.68 0.44
N VAL A 130 18.89 -3.44 1.68
CA VAL A 130 18.30 -2.42 2.53
C VAL A 130 18.89 -1.08 2.10
N ARG A 131 18.05 -0.19 1.58
CA ARG A 131 18.43 1.17 1.22
C ARG A 131 17.27 2.11 1.53
N THR A 132 17.46 2.92 2.56
CA THR A 132 16.47 3.94 2.92
C THR A 132 16.66 5.16 2.05
N ARG A 133 15.60 5.57 1.34
CA ARG A 133 15.56 6.80 0.56
C ARG A 133 14.28 7.57 0.86
N SER A 134 14.42 8.89 0.84
CA SER A 134 13.30 9.84 0.86
C SER A 134 13.12 10.37 -0.57
N PRO A 135 12.25 9.74 -1.39
CA PRO A 135 12.01 10.22 -2.74
C PRO A 135 11.47 11.65 -2.74
N GLU A 136 11.93 12.47 -3.69
CA GLU A 136 11.57 13.90 -3.79
C GLU A 136 10.07 14.14 -4.02
N ARG A 137 9.35 13.17 -4.58
CA ARG A 137 7.91 13.27 -4.84
C ARG A 137 7.11 12.44 -3.84
N SER A 138 5.98 12.98 -3.38
CA SER A 138 5.08 12.33 -2.41
C SER A 138 4.07 11.36 -3.02
N ARG A 139 4.27 10.91 -4.27
CA ARG A 139 3.32 10.01 -4.94
C ARG A 139 3.59 8.56 -4.54
N THR A 140 2.55 7.81 -4.21
CA THR A 140 2.67 6.40 -3.79
C THR A 140 3.29 5.50 -4.86
N VAL A 141 3.00 5.77 -6.13
CA VAL A 141 3.56 5.03 -7.27
C VAL A 141 4.34 5.99 -8.13
N GLN A 142 5.61 5.69 -8.35
CA GLN A 142 6.53 6.48 -9.17
C GLN A 142 7.30 5.59 -10.12
N PHE A 143 7.50 6.11 -11.33
CA PHE A 143 8.45 5.57 -12.29
C PHE A 143 9.52 6.62 -12.52
N ASP A 144 10.78 6.22 -12.39
CA ASP A 144 11.94 7.05 -12.69
C ASP A 144 12.75 6.36 -13.79
N ASP A 145 12.91 7.07 -14.90
CA ASP A 145 13.63 6.63 -16.10
C ASP A 145 15.00 7.35 -16.23
N SER A 146 15.44 8.08 -15.21
CA SER A 146 16.67 8.90 -15.27
C SER A 146 17.98 8.10 -15.20
N GLY A 147 17.91 6.80 -14.88
CA GLY A 147 19.06 5.91 -14.76
C GLY A 147 19.18 4.89 -15.90
N SER A 148 20.11 3.94 -15.74
CA SER A 148 20.32 2.83 -16.69
C SER A 148 19.19 1.79 -16.72
N ARG A 149 18.32 1.78 -15.69
CA ARG A 149 17.15 0.90 -15.58
C ARG A 149 15.95 1.74 -15.10
N THR A 150 14.76 1.44 -15.59
CA THR A 150 13.52 2.04 -15.08
C THR A 150 13.26 1.56 -13.66
N VAL A 151 13.09 2.51 -12.74
CA VAL A 151 12.84 2.26 -11.32
C VAL A 151 11.35 2.42 -11.02
N PHE A 152 10.74 1.39 -10.46
CA PHE A 152 9.41 1.46 -9.87
C PHE A 152 9.52 1.67 -8.36
N SER A 153 9.02 2.80 -7.86
CA SER A 153 9.00 3.09 -6.42
C SER A 153 7.58 3.04 -5.87
N LEU A 154 7.36 2.14 -4.91
CA LEU A 154 6.19 2.08 -4.05
C LEU A 154 6.49 2.82 -2.75
N VAL A 155 6.14 4.09 -2.73
CA VAL A 155 6.45 5.01 -1.65
C VAL A 155 5.34 5.01 -0.62
N ILE A 156 5.70 4.79 0.63
CA ILE A 156 4.77 4.82 1.76
C ILE A 156 5.25 5.90 2.71
N ALA A 157 4.40 6.87 3.06
CA ALA A 157 4.77 8.00 3.92
C ALA A 157 6.07 8.72 3.48
N SER A 158 6.25 8.92 2.17
CA SER A 158 7.44 9.56 1.58
C SER A 158 8.77 8.84 1.82
N GLN A 159 8.75 7.52 2.03
CA GLN A 159 9.94 6.70 2.20
C GLN A 159 9.88 5.38 1.43
N THR A 160 11.06 4.88 1.05
CA THR A 160 11.34 3.50 0.62
C THR A 160 12.50 2.98 1.45
N SER A 161 12.48 1.71 1.87
CA SER A 161 13.53 1.12 2.72
C SER A 161 14.20 -0.12 2.13
N VAL A 162 13.63 -0.68 1.05
CA VAL A 162 14.14 -1.89 0.39
C VAL A 162 14.21 -1.65 -1.11
N ASP A 163 15.36 -2.01 -1.68
CA ASP A 163 15.59 -2.06 -3.12
C ASP A 163 15.74 -3.52 -3.56
N VAL A 164 14.98 -3.89 -4.58
CA VAL A 164 15.08 -5.18 -5.26
C VAL A 164 15.44 -4.91 -6.71
N ILE A 165 16.60 -5.42 -7.12
CA ILE A 165 17.06 -5.36 -8.50
C ILE A 165 16.54 -6.63 -9.20
N LEU A 166 15.93 -6.45 -10.36
CA LEU A 166 15.41 -7.54 -11.16
C LEU A 166 16.40 -7.95 -12.26
N ARG A 167 16.45 -9.25 -12.55
CA ARG A 167 17.24 -9.82 -13.66
C ARG A 167 16.66 -9.39 -15.00
N ASP A 168 15.35 -9.52 -15.12
CA ASP A 168 14.55 -9.09 -16.27
C ASP A 168 13.55 -8.01 -15.85
N THR A 169 13.09 -7.21 -16.79
CA THR A 169 12.11 -6.17 -16.48
C THR A 169 10.72 -6.76 -16.22
N LEU A 170 10.07 -6.37 -15.12
CA LEU A 170 8.71 -6.77 -14.76
C LEU A 170 7.73 -5.61 -15.01
N VAL A 171 6.55 -5.90 -15.55
CA VAL A 171 5.46 -4.92 -15.66
C VAL A 171 4.50 -5.09 -14.47
N PRO A 172 4.56 -4.24 -13.43
CA PRO A 172 3.67 -4.38 -12.28
C PRO A 172 2.21 -4.08 -12.67
N PRO A 173 1.24 -4.93 -12.25
CA PRO A 173 -0.17 -4.68 -12.49
C PRO A 173 -0.67 -3.53 -11.60
N LEU A 174 -0.74 -2.32 -12.17
CA LEU A 174 -1.16 -1.13 -11.44
C LEU A 174 -2.64 -0.81 -11.61
N PRO A 175 -3.36 -0.41 -10.54
CA PRO A 175 -4.75 0.04 -10.61
C PRO A 175 -4.97 1.24 -11.55
N SER A 176 -3.94 2.05 -11.77
CA SER A 176 -3.95 3.18 -12.69
C SER A 176 -4.09 2.76 -14.16
N GLY A 177 -3.82 1.49 -14.47
CA GLY A 177 -3.75 0.95 -15.83
C GLY A 177 -2.43 1.23 -16.54
N VAL A 178 -1.48 1.91 -15.87
CA VAL A 178 -0.14 2.13 -16.41
C VAL A 178 0.58 0.80 -16.52
N ARG A 179 1.06 0.47 -17.72
CA ARG A 179 1.90 -0.70 -18.00
C ARG A 179 3.28 -0.20 -18.39
N ARG A 180 4.22 -0.26 -17.46
CA ARG A 180 5.62 0.11 -17.68
C ARG A 180 6.51 -0.95 -17.07
N ALA A 181 7.51 -1.39 -17.82
CA ALA A 181 8.46 -2.38 -17.34
C ALA A 181 9.47 -1.70 -16.41
N ALA A 182 9.78 -2.33 -15.28
CA ALA A 182 10.74 -1.84 -14.30
C ALA A 182 11.83 -2.91 -14.10
N GLY A 183 13.08 -2.48 -14.04
CA GLY A 183 14.24 -3.34 -13.73
C GLY A 183 14.71 -3.20 -12.28
N GLU A 184 14.18 -2.23 -11.55
CA GLU A 184 14.40 -2.03 -10.12
C GLU A 184 13.07 -1.73 -9.43
N ILE A 185 12.80 -2.39 -8.31
CA ILE A 185 11.62 -2.19 -7.49
C ILE A 185 12.06 -1.69 -6.11
N ARG A 186 11.61 -0.49 -5.75
CA ARG A 186 11.84 0.13 -4.44
C ARG A 186 10.54 0.14 -3.67
N PHE A 187 10.56 -0.26 -2.41
CA PHE A 187 9.37 -0.23 -1.56
C PHE A 187 9.73 -0.05 -0.09
N HIS A 188 8.72 0.15 0.75
CA HIS A 188 8.91 0.28 2.19
C HIS A 188 8.42 -0.97 2.92
N ALA A 189 9.23 -1.44 3.86
CA ALA A 189 8.87 -2.43 4.87
C ALA A 189 9.24 -1.92 6.27
N ASP A 190 8.44 -2.32 7.27
CA ASP A 190 8.61 -1.96 8.68
C ASP A 190 9.88 -2.61 9.28
N ASP A 191 10.24 -3.80 8.80
CA ASP A 191 11.52 -4.48 9.10
C ASP A 191 12.24 -4.84 7.79
N PRO A 192 12.96 -3.88 7.18
CA PRO A 192 13.63 -4.10 5.91
C PRO A 192 14.80 -5.09 6.03
N ALA A 193 15.44 -5.16 7.19
CA ALA A 193 16.58 -6.04 7.43
C ALA A 193 16.14 -7.51 7.50
N ALA A 194 15.05 -7.82 8.20
CA ALA A 194 14.50 -9.15 8.24
C ALA A 194 14.02 -9.59 6.86
N LEU A 195 13.34 -8.72 6.11
CA LEU A 195 12.88 -9.02 4.76
C LEU A 195 14.06 -9.33 3.82
N VAL A 196 15.07 -8.47 3.77
CA VAL A 196 16.23 -8.68 2.90
C VAL A 196 17.02 -9.93 3.29
N ARG A 197 17.12 -10.24 4.59
CA ARG A 197 17.74 -11.49 5.05
C ARG A 197 16.95 -12.71 4.57
N ARG A 198 15.62 -12.70 4.67
CA ARG A 198 14.75 -13.77 4.17
C ARG A 198 14.86 -13.94 2.66
N LEU A 199 14.94 -12.84 1.91
CA LEU A 199 15.14 -12.88 0.45
C LEU A 199 16.51 -13.47 0.09
N ARG A 200 17.58 -13.04 0.76
CA ARG A 200 18.93 -13.54 0.51
C ARG A 200 19.13 -15.00 0.88
N ALA A 201 18.39 -15.52 1.86
CA ALA A 201 18.46 -16.93 2.23
C ALA A 201 17.92 -17.85 1.13
N GLU A 202 16.99 -17.38 0.29
CA GLU A 202 16.44 -18.15 -0.83
C GLU A 202 17.22 -17.95 -2.14
N LEU A 203 17.91 -16.81 -2.27
CA LEU A 203 18.69 -16.51 -3.45
C LEU A 203 20.00 -17.31 -3.42
N PRO A 204 20.39 -17.96 -4.54
CA PRO A 204 21.72 -18.52 -4.64
C PRO A 204 22.75 -17.42 -4.43
N GLU A 205 23.83 -17.71 -3.69
CA GLU A 205 24.89 -16.74 -3.45
C GLU A 205 25.33 -16.10 -4.78
N PRO A 206 25.53 -14.77 -4.81
CA PRO A 206 25.99 -14.11 -6.02
C PRO A 206 27.31 -14.75 -6.42
N ALA A 207 27.35 -15.34 -7.62
CA ALA A 207 28.59 -15.82 -8.21
C ALA A 207 29.59 -14.66 -8.17
N THR A 208 30.57 -14.77 -7.28
CA THR A 208 31.69 -13.84 -7.16
C THR A 208 32.33 -13.79 -8.54
N ARG A 209 32.13 -12.68 -9.27
CA ARG A 209 32.90 -12.41 -10.48
C ARG A 209 34.35 -12.16 -10.03
N SER A 210 35.18 -13.19 -10.22
CA SER A 210 36.64 -13.15 -10.20
C SER A 210 37.18 -12.20 -11.26
#